data_AF-A0A554MZK4-F1
#
_entry.id   AF-A0A554MZK4-F1
#
_cell.length_a   1.000
_cell.length_b   1.000
_cell.length_c   1.000
_cell.angle_alpha   90.00
_cell.angle_beta   90.00
_cell.angle_gamma   90.00
#
_symmetry.space_group_name_H-M   'P 1'
#
loop_
_entity.id
_entity.type
_entity.pdbx_description
1 polymer ?
#
loop_
_entity_poly.entity_id
_entity_poly.type
_entity_poly.pdbx_seq_one_letter_code
_entity_poly.pdbx_strand_id
1 'polypeptide(L)'
;MSQTAAIPLSGMLDRPVLRGRQVTRSETVLAWSVAAIAALLLTAAVLFLSAGGRWFVVETPSMGEAAPVGTLVLDLPVDVATLSVGDIVSFETSANPDVVYTHRIVSIDADGGIHTRGDVNGATDPWTLTQADVIGTPALLVPRIGWLLRAAPILLIGTLIILTLTSAFTDRVTRSCLRIAGSALTVSYAAFVFKPFVNVTTITNTSSPTGVEATVISSGIFPVRVDAHGGNSVHLVDGEMGRVVIHELTKNGHYQLMSNIDLDPLGWAALIAVCLVPLVACLAVGRVEAVRPS
;
A
#
# COMPACT_ATOMS: atom_id res chain seq x y z
N MET A 1 -0.64 67.02 -55.36
CA MET A 1 -0.33 67.28 -53.94
C MET A 1 -1.02 66.21 -53.11
N SER A 2 -0.29 65.17 -52.70
CA SER A 2 -0.83 64.10 -51.85
C SER A 2 -0.80 64.53 -50.40
N GLN A 3 -1.95 64.51 -49.72
CA GLN A 3 -2.02 64.68 -48.27
C GLN A 3 -1.87 63.32 -47.59
N THR A 4 -0.80 63.16 -46.83
CA THR A 4 -0.54 62.00 -45.99
C THR A 4 -1.05 62.33 -44.59
N ALA A 5 -2.16 61.72 -44.17
CA ALA A 5 -2.66 61.82 -42.80
C ALA A 5 -1.92 60.80 -41.93
N ALA A 6 -1.11 61.28 -40.99
CA ALA A 6 -0.51 60.44 -39.96
C ALA A 6 -1.54 60.22 -38.85
N ILE A 7 -2.01 58.99 -38.71
CA ILE A 7 -2.89 58.57 -37.61
C ILE A 7 -1.99 58.24 -36.41
N PRO A 8 -2.13 58.90 -35.25
CA PRO A 8 -1.34 58.55 -34.07
C PRO A 8 -1.80 57.19 -33.54
N LEU A 9 -0.88 56.23 -33.45
CA LEU A 9 -1.07 54.97 -32.72
C LEU A 9 -1.07 55.27 -31.20
N SER A 10 -2.13 55.90 -30.72
CA SER A 10 -2.51 55.90 -29.31
C SER A 10 -3.53 54.79 -29.05
N GLY A 11 -3.22 53.59 -29.52
CA GLY A 11 -3.81 52.36 -28.99
C GLY A 11 -2.79 51.80 -28.01
N MET A 12 -2.99 52.03 -26.71
CA MET A 12 -2.26 51.27 -25.71
C MET A 12 -2.55 49.80 -25.99
N LEU A 13 -1.56 49.07 -26.50
CA LEU A 13 -1.51 47.64 -26.28
C LEU A 13 -1.53 47.51 -24.77
N ASP A 14 -2.69 47.16 -24.21
CA ASP A 14 -2.78 46.67 -22.84
C ASP A 14 -1.79 45.52 -22.75
N ARG A 15 -0.58 45.82 -22.29
CA ARG A 15 0.34 44.79 -21.83
C ARG A 15 -0.49 44.05 -20.80
N PRO A 16 -0.76 42.73 -20.96
CA PRO A 16 -1.35 41.99 -19.88
C PRO A 16 -0.36 42.13 -18.73
N VAL A 17 -0.68 43.03 -17.80
CA VAL A 17 0.01 43.14 -16.54
C VAL A 17 -0.07 41.72 -16.01
N LEU A 18 1.09 41.06 -15.95
CA LEU A 18 1.27 39.80 -15.26
C LEU A 18 0.85 40.09 -13.82
N ARG A 19 -0.45 40.01 -13.57
CA ARG A 19 -1.05 40.23 -12.27
C ARG A 19 -0.63 39.00 -11.51
N GLY A 20 0.55 39.09 -10.89
CA GLY A 20 1.10 38.04 -10.05
C GLY A 20 -0.02 37.60 -9.13
N ARG A 21 -0.37 36.31 -9.20
CA ARG A 21 -1.39 35.71 -8.36
C ARG A 21 -1.09 36.14 -6.93
N GLN A 22 -1.97 36.93 -6.32
CA GLN A 22 -1.77 37.38 -4.94
C GLN A 22 -1.83 36.14 -4.06
N VAL A 23 -0.66 35.66 -3.63
CA VAL A 23 -0.57 34.52 -2.73
C VAL A 23 -1.22 34.93 -1.42
N THR A 24 -2.32 34.28 -1.10
CA THR A 24 -3.08 34.54 0.13
C THR A 24 -2.24 34.10 1.34
N ARG A 25 -2.40 34.75 2.50
CA ARG A 25 -1.70 34.35 3.74
C ARG A 25 -1.89 32.87 4.07
N SER A 26 -3.07 32.32 3.77
CA SER A 26 -3.39 30.89 3.91
C SER A 26 -2.55 29.99 3.00
N GLU A 27 -2.31 30.38 1.74
CA GLU A 27 -1.44 29.63 0.83
C GLU A 27 0.01 29.64 1.31
N THR A 28 0.49 30.77 1.85
CA THR A 28 1.84 30.83 2.44
C THR A 28 1.97 29.97 3.69
N VAL A 29 0.98 30.00 4.59
CA VAL A 29 0.98 29.17 5.80
C VAL A 29 0.95 27.69 5.43
N LEU A 30 0.08 27.30 4.50
CA LEU A 30 0.03 25.91 4.02
C LEU A 30 1.36 25.47 3.43
N ALA A 31 1.99 26.30 2.58
CA ALA A 31 3.28 26.00 1.97
C ALA A 31 4.38 25.82 3.02
N TRP A 32 4.45 26.71 4.02
CA TRP A 32 5.42 26.60 5.11
C TRP A 32 5.16 25.38 6.01
N SER A 33 3.90 25.06 6.29
CA SER A 33 3.55 23.85 7.05
C SER A 33 3.96 22.58 6.31
N VAL A 34 3.70 22.51 5.00
CA VAL A 34 4.13 21.38 4.16
C VAL A 34 5.66 21.28 4.13
N ALA A 35 6.35 22.41 3.95
CA ALA A 35 7.82 22.45 3.95
C ALA A 35 8.41 22.01 5.29
N ALA A 36 7.83 22.45 6.42
CA ALA A 36 8.27 22.07 7.76
C ALA A 36 8.05 20.57 8.02
N ILE A 37 6.90 20.01 7.63
CA ILE A 37 6.63 18.57 7.75
C ILE A 37 7.61 17.78 6.88
N ALA A 38 7.86 18.21 5.64
CA ALA A 38 8.81 17.57 4.75
C ALA A 38 10.23 17.59 5.33
N ALA A 39 10.67 18.72 5.87
CA ALA A 39 11.98 18.86 6.51
C ALA A 39 12.11 17.94 7.76
N LEU A 40 11.06 17.84 8.57
CA LEU A 40 11.03 16.94 9.73
C LEU A 40 11.14 15.47 9.31
N LEU A 41 10.36 15.04 8.31
CA LEU A 41 10.40 13.67 7.80
C LEU A 41 11.74 13.33 7.18
N LEU A 42 12.34 14.27 6.42
CA LEU A 42 13.68 14.10 5.87
C LEU A 42 14.74 13.97 6.97
N THR A 43 14.65 14.81 8.01
CA THR A 43 15.57 14.73 9.15
C THR A 43 15.44 13.39 9.87
N ALA A 44 14.21 12.94 10.13
CA ALA A 44 13.95 11.62 10.74
C ALA A 44 14.48 10.48 9.87
N ALA A 45 14.27 10.53 8.54
CA ALA A 45 14.79 9.53 7.62
C ALA A 45 16.32 9.49 7.59
N VAL A 46 16.98 10.65 7.59
CA VAL A 46 18.44 10.73 7.66
C VAL A 46 18.96 10.15 8.97
N LEU A 47 18.35 10.49 10.11
CA LEU A 47 18.72 9.94 11.41
C LEU A 47 18.55 8.42 11.44
N PHE A 48 17.40 7.91 10.97
CA PHE A 48 17.11 6.49 10.87
C PHE A 48 18.15 5.73 10.04
N LEU A 49 18.46 6.23 8.83
CA LEU A 49 19.47 5.61 7.96
C LEU A 49 20.87 5.71 8.56
N SER A 50 21.22 6.83 9.21
CA SER A 50 22.51 7.01 9.86
C SER A 50 22.73 6.10 11.07
N ALA A 51 21.64 5.66 11.72
CA ALA A 51 21.67 4.68 12.80
C ALA A 51 21.74 3.23 12.28
N GLY A 52 21.89 3.02 10.97
CA GLY A 52 21.89 1.69 10.34
C GLY A 52 20.48 1.11 10.14
N GLY A 53 19.44 1.94 10.23
CA GLY A 53 18.06 1.51 10.08
C GLY A 53 17.77 0.94 8.69
N ARG A 54 17.00 -0.15 8.65
CA ARG A 54 16.59 -0.85 7.43
C ARG A 54 15.08 -0.94 7.38
N TRP A 55 14.53 -0.95 6.18
CA TRP A 55 13.09 -1.06 5.99
C TRP A 55 12.75 -2.14 4.97
N PHE A 56 11.62 -2.80 5.18
CA PHE A 56 11.11 -3.84 4.29
C PHE A 56 9.58 -3.89 4.42
N VAL A 57 8.96 -4.62 3.49
CA VAL A 57 7.51 -4.80 3.46
C VAL A 57 7.19 -6.26 3.71
N VAL A 58 6.29 -6.53 4.65
CA VAL A 58 5.82 -7.89 4.92
C VAL A 58 5.07 -8.43 3.70
N GLU A 59 5.53 -9.56 3.16
CA GLU A 59 4.94 -10.16 1.96
C GLU A 59 4.13 -11.44 2.24
N THR A 60 4.32 -12.04 3.41
CA THR A 60 3.66 -13.30 3.81
C THR A 60 2.86 -13.10 5.10
N PRO A 61 1.78 -13.88 5.33
CA PRO A 61 0.93 -13.71 6.50
C PRO A 61 1.47 -14.40 7.77
N SER A 62 2.79 -14.66 7.86
CA SER A 62 3.37 -15.45 8.96
C SER A 62 3.28 -14.77 10.33
N MET A 63 3.21 -13.44 10.37
CA MET A 63 3.07 -12.66 11.60
C MET A 63 1.62 -12.32 11.98
N GLY A 64 0.64 -12.76 11.19
CA GLY A 64 -0.77 -12.52 11.49
C GLY A 64 -1.11 -11.05 11.74
N GLU A 65 -1.89 -10.80 12.79
CA GLU A 65 -2.29 -9.46 13.22
C GLU A 65 -1.12 -8.59 13.72
N ALA A 66 -0.01 -9.19 14.19
CA ALA A 66 1.11 -8.43 14.72
C ALA A 66 1.83 -7.63 13.62
N ALA A 67 1.93 -8.21 12.41
CA ALA A 67 2.40 -7.52 11.23
C ALA A 67 1.72 -8.10 9.98
N PRO A 68 0.51 -7.61 9.63
CA PRO A 68 -0.22 -8.10 8.46
C PRO A 68 0.52 -7.84 7.15
N VAL A 69 0.13 -8.54 6.09
CA VAL A 69 0.75 -8.38 4.76
C VAL A 69 0.61 -6.93 4.26
N GLY A 70 1.71 -6.39 3.75
CA GLY A 70 1.80 -4.98 3.36
C GLY A 70 2.11 -4.02 4.50
N THR A 71 2.46 -4.53 5.68
CA THR A 71 3.07 -3.72 6.75
C THR A 71 4.46 -3.25 6.33
N LEU A 72 4.73 -1.96 6.50
CA LEU A 72 6.07 -1.40 6.45
C LEU A 72 6.74 -1.61 7.80
N VAL A 73 7.88 -2.28 7.78
CA VAL A 73 8.70 -2.49 8.97
C VAL A 73 9.91 -1.57 8.89
N LEU A 74 10.17 -0.83 9.97
CA LEU A 74 11.35 0.01 10.15
C LEU A 74 12.19 -0.58 11.27
N ASP A 75 13.26 -1.27 10.91
CA ASP A 75 14.17 -1.93 11.84
C ASP A 75 15.34 -1.05 12.22
N LEU A 76 15.80 -1.23 13.46
CA LEU A 76 17.07 -0.71 13.93
C LEU A 76 18.00 -1.88 14.33
N PRO A 77 19.31 -1.77 14.05
CA PRO A 77 20.28 -2.75 14.50
C PRO A 77 20.25 -2.91 16.02
N VAL A 78 20.41 -4.15 16.49
CA VAL A 78 20.34 -4.50 17.91
C VAL A 78 21.40 -5.56 18.23
N ASP A 79 21.88 -5.54 19.48
CA ASP A 79 22.72 -6.60 20.02
C ASP A 79 21.82 -7.76 20.47
N VAL A 80 22.08 -8.97 19.97
CA VAL A 80 21.32 -10.17 20.30
C VAL A 80 21.32 -10.48 21.80
N ALA A 81 22.34 -10.03 22.55
CA ALA A 81 22.41 -10.18 24.00
C ALA A 81 21.34 -9.35 24.74
N THR A 82 20.74 -8.35 24.07
CA THR A 82 19.66 -7.53 24.63
C THR A 82 18.27 -8.06 24.29
N LEU A 83 18.18 -9.03 23.39
CA LEU A 83 16.92 -9.61 22.95
C LEU A 83 16.36 -10.59 23.98
N SER A 84 15.04 -10.68 24.03
CA SER A 84 14.29 -11.55 24.93
C SER A 84 13.29 -12.41 24.17
N VAL A 85 12.90 -13.53 24.77
CA VAL A 85 11.80 -14.35 24.26
C VAL A 85 10.53 -13.50 24.19
N GLY A 86 9.87 -13.51 23.05
CA GLY A 86 8.70 -12.68 22.76
C GLY A 86 8.99 -11.48 21.86
N ASP A 87 10.26 -11.07 21.68
CA ASP A 87 10.61 -9.98 20.78
C ASP A 87 10.42 -10.38 19.32
N ILE A 88 10.09 -9.41 18.47
CA ILE A 88 10.05 -9.59 17.01
C ILE A 88 11.42 -9.19 16.48
N VAL A 89 11.99 -10.03 15.62
CA VAL A 89 13.30 -9.80 15.04
C VAL A 89 13.23 -10.03 13.54
N SER A 90 13.96 -9.22 12.78
CA SER A 90 14.20 -9.49 11.38
C SER A 90 15.60 -10.00 11.16
N PHE A 91 15.70 -11.00 10.30
CA PHE A 91 16.92 -11.72 10.06
C PHE A 91 16.98 -12.21 8.61
N GLU A 92 18.19 -12.48 8.16
CA GLU A 92 18.48 -13.11 6.88
C GLU A 92 19.32 -14.35 7.18
N THR A 93 19.12 -15.42 6.41
CA THR A 93 19.85 -16.67 6.65
C THR A 93 20.73 -16.99 5.45
N SER A 94 21.88 -17.63 5.70
CA SER A 94 22.73 -18.14 4.62
C SER A 94 22.05 -19.18 3.73
N ALA A 95 21.00 -19.84 4.22
CA ALA A 95 20.22 -20.82 3.47
C ALA A 95 19.37 -20.17 2.36
N ASN A 96 18.87 -18.95 2.60
CA ASN A 96 18.07 -18.17 1.66
C ASN A 96 18.61 -16.73 1.64
N PRO A 97 19.75 -16.49 0.97
CA PRO A 97 20.29 -15.15 0.84
C PRO A 97 19.28 -14.24 0.12
N ASP A 98 19.32 -12.95 0.43
CA ASP A 98 18.43 -11.91 -0.07
C ASP A 98 16.96 -12.01 0.39
N VAL A 99 16.62 -13.00 1.22
CA VAL A 99 15.28 -13.14 1.82
C VAL A 99 15.32 -12.74 3.29
N VAL A 100 14.60 -11.68 3.60
CA VAL A 100 14.42 -11.20 4.98
C VAL A 100 13.17 -11.81 5.58
N TYR A 101 13.32 -12.45 6.73
CA TYR A 101 12.23 -12.95 7.55
C TYR A 101 12.04 -12.04 8.77
N THR A 102 10.80 -11.91 9.24
CA THR A 102 10.46 -11.16 10.45
C THR A 102 9.58 -12.05 11.30
N HIS A 103 10.12 -12.60 12.38
CA HIS A 103 9.43 -13.57 13.24
C HIS A 103 9.66 -13.29 14.72
N ARG A 104 8.86 -13.92 15.58
CA ARG A 104 8.96 -13.77 17.03
C ARG A 104 9.94 -14.78 17.62
N ILE A 105 10.78 -14.33 18.54
CA ILE A 105 11.68 -15.19 19.31
C ILE A 105 10.84 -16.07 20.24
N VAL A 106 10.99 -17.39 20.11
CA VAL A 106 10.28 -18.37 20.95
C VAL A 106 11.18 -19.02 21.99
N SER A 107 12.49 -19.08 21.74
CA SER A 107 13.48 -19.56 22.70
C SER A 107 14.86 -18.98 22.38
N ILE A 108 15.67 -18.85 23.43
CA ILE A 108 17.09 -18.49 23.34
C ILE A 108 17.87 -19.55 24.11
N ASP A 109 18.85 -20.17 23.45
CA ASP A 109 19.70 -21.20 24.03
C ASP A 109 20.71 -20.60 25.01
N ALA A 110 21.29 -21.46 25.86
CA ALA A 110 22.26 -21.02 26.88
C ALA A 110 23.57 -20.47 26.29
N ASP A 111 23.92 -20.86 25.06
CA ASP A 111 25.06 -20.36 24.28
C ASP A 111 24.71 -19.13 23.42
N GLY A 112 23.47 -18.64 23.49
CA GLY A 112 23.00 -17.44 22.79
C GLY A 112 22.36 -17.69 21.42
N GLY A 113 22.12 -18.96 21.04
CA GLY A 113 21.38 -19.30 19.83
C GLY A 113 19.92 -18.84 19.90
N ILE A 114 19.45 -18.09 18.91
CA ILE A 114 18.06 -17.58 18.87
C ILE A 114 17.20 -18.47 17.96
N HIS A 115 16.03 -18.85 18.45
CA HIS A 115 15.02 -19.57 17.67
C HIS A 115 13.77 -18.74 17.50
N THR A 116 13.30 -18.64 16.27
CA THR A 116 12.15 -17.83 15.89
C THR A 116 11.00 -18.66 15.35
N ARG A 117 9.81 -18.08 15.39
CA ARG A 117 8.60 -18.64 14.78
C ARG A 117 7.67 -17.51 14.37
N GLY A 118 7.11 -17.59 13.17
CA GLY A 118 5.99 -16.70 12.80
C GLY A 118 4.79 -16.95 13.71
N ASP A 119 4.11 -15.90 14.15
CA ASP A 119 2.97 -15.99 15.09
C ASP A 119 1.85 -16.92 14.61
N VAL A 120 1.72 -17.08 13.29
CA VAL A 120 0.74 -17.94 12.62
C VAL A 120 1.28 -19.34 12.30
N ASN A 121 2.60 -19.51 12.31
CA ASN A 121 3.23 -20.76 11.89
C ASN A 121 3.11 -21.82 13.00
N GLY A 122 2.75 -23.05 12.61
CA GLY A 122 2.63 -24.18 13.55
C GLY A 122 3.97 -24.79 14.00
N ALA A 123 5.07 -24.46 13.34
CA ALA A 123 6.40 -25.00 13.60
C ALA A 123 7.44 -23.89 13.75
N THR A 124 8.41 -24.10 14.64
CA THR A 124 9.58 -23.22 14.80
C THR A 124 10.41 -23.25 13.51
N ASP A 125 11.04 -22.10 13.20
CA ASP A 125 11.96 -22.02 12.06
C ASP A 125 13.12 -23.00 12.24
N PRO A 126 13.65 -23.61 11.16
CA PRO A 126 14.66 -24.66 11.26
C PRO A 126 16.07 -24.13 11.56
N TRP A 127 16.25 -22.82 11.69
CA TRP A 127 17.55 -22.18 11.83
C TRP A 127 17.78 -21.72 13.27
N THR A 128 19.03 -21.86 13.72
CA THR A 128 19.52 -21.23 14.94
C THR A 128 20.24 -19.96 14.54
N LEU A 129 19.68 -18.81 14.91
CA LEU A 129 20.17 -17.50 14.50
C LEU A 129 21.28 -17.02 15.45
N THR A 130 22.25 -16.32 14.86
CA THR A 130 23.34 -15.67 15.55
C THR A 130 23.32 -14.15 15.30
N GLN A 131 24.21 -13.40 15.95
CA GLN A 131 24.37 -11.96 15.72
C GLN A 131 24.59 -11.59 14.24
N ALA A 132 25.19 -12.49 13.45
CA ALA A 132 25.46 -12.24 12.03
C ALA A 132 24.21 -12.36 11.14
N ASP A 133 23.23 -13.15 11.58
CA ASP A 133 21.98 -13.38 10.85
C ASP A 133 20.93 -12.29 11.17
N VAL A 134 20.99 -11.74 12.39
CA VAL A 134 20.05 -10.73 12.87
C VAL A 134 20.35 -9.36 12.23
N ILE A 135 19.33 -8.82 11.56
CA ILE A 135 19.37 -7.48 10.98
C ILE A 135 19.05 -6.43 12.05
N GLY A 136 18.00 -6.68 12.82
CA GLY A 136 17.47 -5.72 13.78
C GLY A 136 16.13 -6.11 14.35
N THR A 137 15.60 -5.22 15.18
CA THR A 137 14.25 -5.32 15.75
C THR A 137 13.39 -4.18 15.21
N PRO A 138 12.09 -4.44 14.93
CA PRO A 138 11.17 -3.39 14.49
C PRO A 138 11.05 -2.27 15.51
N ALA A 139 11.55 -1.09 15.17
CA ALA A 139 11.29 0.14 15.92
C ALA A 139 9.88 0.67 15.63
N LEU A 140 9.38 0.42 14.42
CA LEU A 140 8.02 0.79 14.01
C LEU A 140 7.44 -0.21 13.00
N LEU A 141 6.21 -0.64 13.25
CA LEU A 141 5.38 -1.41 12.33
C LEU A 141 4.24 -0.53 11.86
N VAL A 142 4.17 -0.25 10.57
CA VAL A 142 3.12 0.59 9.97
C VAL A 142 2.32 -0.24 8.98
N PRO A 143 1.18 -0.82 9.40
CA PRO A 143 0.31 -1.58 8.51
C PRO A 143 -0.10 -0.78 7.28
N ARG A 144 -0.35 -1.48 6.17
CA ARG A 144 -0.91 -0.97 4.91
C ARG A 144 -0.01 -0.02 4.09
N ILE A 145 0.93 0.71 4.70
CA ILE A 145 1.82 1.64 4.00
C ILE A 145 2.76 0.92 3.04
N GLY A 146 3.15 -0.32 3.34
CA GLY A 146 3.96 -1.14 2.45
C GLY A 146 3.33 -1.36 1.08
N TRP A 147 1.99 -1.39 0.98
CA TRP A 147 1.30 -1.48 -0.31
C TRP A 147 1.55 -0.27 -1.21
N LEU A 148 1.65 0.94 -0.63
CA LEU A 148 1.97 2.15 -1.39
C LEU A 148 3.41 2.09 -1.95
N LEU A 149 4.35 1.60 -1.14
CA LEU A 149 5.74 1.43 -1.57
C LEU A 149 5.88 0.38 -2.66
N ARG A 150 5.17 -0.76 -2.54
CA ARG A 150 5.13 -1.79 -3.59
C ARG A 150 4.50 -1.29 -4.88
N ALA A 151 3.45 -0.47 -4.78
CA ALA A 151 2.79 0.12 -5.94
C ALA A 151 3.61 1.25 -6.61
N ALA A 152 4.50 1.92 -5.87
CA ALA A 152 5.19 3.12 -6.33
C ALA A 152 5.90 2.98 -7.70
N PRO A 153 6.63 1.89 -8.01
CA PRO A 153 7.25 1.73 -9.33
C PRO A 153 6.24 1.67 -10.47
N ILE A 154 5.14 0.91 -10.32
CA ILE A 154 4.08 0.82 -11.33
C ILE A 154 3.40 2.17 -11.51
N LEU A 155 3.08 2.85 -10.41
CA LEU A 155 2.45 4.17 -10.43
C LEU A 155 3.35 5.22 -11.10
N LEU A 156 4.65 5.20 -10.81
CA LEU A 156 5.63 6.12 -11.40
C LEU A 156 5.75 5.88 -12.92
N ILE A 157 5.98 4.64 -13.34
CA ILE A 157 6.13 4.27 -14.75
C ILE A 157 4.84 4.60 -15.51
N GLY A 158 3.68 4.20 -14.99
CA GLY A 158 2.39 4.48 -15.61
C GLY A 158 2.14 5.98 -15.74
N THR A 159 2.44 6.76 -14.70
CA THR A 159 2.32 8.22 -14.73
C THR A 159 3.23 8.84 -15.80
N LEU A 160 4.50 8.41 -15.90
CA LEU A 160 5.42 8.90 -16.93
C LEU A 160 4.94 8.58 -18.34
N ILE A 161 4.43 7.37 -18.57
CA ILE A 161 3.84 6.95 -19.85
C ILE A 161 2.64 7.85 -20.18
N ILE A 162 1.73 8.06 -19.25
CA ILE A 162 0.55 8.90 -19.44
C ILE A 162 0.95 10.34 -19.75
N LEU A 163 1.90 10.91 -18.99
CA LEU A 163 2.38 12.28 -19.22
C LEU A 163 3.00 12.42 -20.62
N THR A 164 3.75 11.42 -21.06
CA THR A 164 4.39 11.38 -22.38
C THR A 164 3.35 11.27 -23.50
N LEU A 165 2.46 10.27 -23.45
CA LEU A 165 1.43 10.05 -24.47
C LEU A 165 0.46 11.24 -24.59
N THR A 166 0.13 11.85 -23.46
CA THR A 166 -0.80 12.99 -23.43
C THR A 166 -0.15 14.33 -23.74
N SER A 167 1.19 14.39 -23.85
CA SER A 167 1.92 15.64 -24.14
C SER A 167 1.64 16.20 -25.53
N ALA A 168 1.33 15.34 -26.50
CA ALA A 168 1.01 15.72 -27.88
C ALA A 168 -0.35 16.42 -28.03
N PHE A 169 -1.22 16.33 -27.03
CA PHE A 169 -2.55 16.96 -27.09
C PHE A 169 -2.47 18.41 -26.61
N THR A 170 -2.78 19.34 -27.52
CA THR A 170 -2.84 20.78 -27.23
C THR A 170 -4.10 21.15 -26.46
N ASP A 171 -5.21 20.43 -26.68
CA ASP A 171 -6.46 20.67 -25.97
C ASP A 171 -6.34 20.32 -24.48
N ARG A 172 -6.57 21.32 -23.63
CA ARG A 172 -6.42 21.20 -22.18
C ARG A 172 -7.42 20.23 -21.59
N VAL A 173 -8.65 20.20 -22.11
CA VAL A 173 -9.73 19.36 -21.58
C VAL A 173 -9.42 17.91 -21.89
N THR A 174 -9.19 17.56 -23.17
CA THR A 174 -8.84 16.21 -23.60
C THR A 174 -7.59 15.70 -22.88
N ARG A 175 -6.53 16.53 -22.79
CA ARG A 175 -5.29 16.16 -22.08
C ARG A 175 -5.53 15.84 -20.61
N SER A 176 -6.33 16.65 -19.92
CA SER A 176 -6.60 16.46 -18.49
C SER A 176 -7.49 15.24 -18.24
N CYS A 177 -8.54 15.03 -19.06
CA CYS A 177 -9.38 13.85 -18.97
C CYS A 177 -8.59 12.55 -19.24
N LEU A 178 -7.71 12.54 -20.25
CA LEU A 178 -6.84 11.39 -20.53
C LEU A 178 -5.88 11.11 -19.38
N ARG A 179 -5.34 12.14 -18.73
CA ARG A 179 -4.46 11.98 -17.55
C ARG A 179 -5.20 11.40 -16.35
N ILE A 180 -6.40 11.89 -16.07
CA ILE A 180 -7.25 11.38 -14.98
C ILE A 180 -7.61 9.91 -15.23
N ALA A 181 -8.17 9.61 -16.41
CA ALA A 181 -8.55 8.24 -16.79
C ALA A 181 -7.36 7.28 -16.80
N GLY A 182 -6.23 7.73 -17.37
CA GLY A 182 -4.98 6.97 -17.35
C GLY A 182 -4.48 6.70 -15.93
N SER A 183 -4.48 7.70 -15.06
CA SER A 183 -4.02 7.53 -13.67
C SER A 183 -4.89 6.54 -12.90
N ALA A 184 -6.22 6.59 -13.09
CA ALA A 184 -7.15 5.64 -12.52
C ALA A 184 -6.90 4.21 -13.04
N LEU A 185 -6.61 4.05 -14.33
CA LEU A 185 -6.20 2.76 -14.91
C LEU A 185 -4.90 2.23 -14.32
N THR A 186 -3.88 3.09 -14.14
CA THR A 186 -2.61 2.68 -13.52
C THR A 186 -2.81 2.24 -12.08
N VAL A 187 -3.60 2.98 -11.29
CA VAL A 187 -3.94 2.58 -9.91
C VAL A 187 -4.69 1.25 -9.88
N SER A 188 -5.69 1.08 -10.74
CA SER A 188 -6.43 -0.18 -10.86
C SER A 188 -5.53 -1.35 -11.27
N TYR A 189 -4.59 -1.13 -12.19
CA TYR A 189 -3.62 -2.14 -12.60
C TYR A 189 -2.67 -2.52 -11.45
N ALA A 190 -2.14 -1.53 -10.72
CA ALA A 190 -1.32 -1.79 -9.54
C ALA A 190 -2.09 -2.60 -8.48
N ALA A 191 -3.34 -2.24 -8.22
CA ALA A 191 -4.21 -2.98 -7.30
C ALA A 191 -4.49 -4.42 -7.78
N PHE A 192 -4.63 -4.63 -9.09
CA PHE A 192 -4.81 -5.97 -9.66
C PHE A 192 -3.55 -6.84 -9.49
N VAL A 193 -2.36 -6.27 -9.72
CA VAL A 193 -1.08 -6.98 -9.60
C VAL A 193 -0.80 -7.38 -8.16
N PHE A 194 -0.94 -6.43 -7.23
CA PHE A 194 -0.54 -6.62 -5.83
C PHE A 194 -1.65 -7.20 -4.95
N LYS A 195 -2.92 -7.12 -5.37
CA LYS A 195 -4.10 -7.58 -4.61
C LYS A 195 -4.12 -7.09 -3.15
N PRO A 196 -3.95 -5.78 -2.88
CA PRO A 196 -3.84 -5.24 -1.52
C PRO A 196 -5.15 -5.33 -0.73
N PHE A 197 -6.29 -5.43 -1.42
CA PHE A 197 -7.60 -5.27 -0.80
C PHE A 197 -8.17 -6.57 -0.23
N VAL A 198 -8.05 -7.67 -0.98
CA VAL A 198 -8.67 -8.95 -0.64
C VAL A 198 -7.72 -10.06 -1.06
N ASN A 199 -7.24 -10.82 -0.08
CA ASN A 199 -6.45 -12.01 -0.33
C ASN A 199 -6.59 -12.95 0.86
N VAL A 200 -6.89 -14.23 0.60
CA VAL A 200 -7.05 -15.26 1.63
C VAL A 200 -6.06 -16.36 1.34
N THR A 201 -5.18 -16.64 2.31
CA THR A 201 -4.17 -17.69 2.19
C THR A 201 -4.53 -18.84 3.12
N THR A 202 -4.40 -20.08 2.65
CA THR A 202 -4.61 -21.27 3.47
C THR A 202 -3.28 -21.71 4.08
N ILE A 203 -3.22 -21.82 5.40
CA ILE A 203 -2.00 -22.13 6.17
C ILE A 203 -1.86 -23.64 6.38
N THR A 204 -2.96 -24.33 6.67
CA THR A 204 -2.94 -25.78 6.94
C THR A 204 -4.28 -26.40 6.56
N ASN A 205 -4.20 -27.59 5.94
CA ASN A 205 -5.35 -28.45 5.67
C ASN A 205 -5.17 -29.74 6.45
N THR A 206 -6.00 -29.95 7.47
CA THR A 206 -6.03 -31.18 8.24
C THR A 206 -7.25 -32.00 7.83
N SER A 207 -7.01 -33.19 7.32
CA SER A 207 -8.07 -34.15 6.98
C SER A 207 -8.50 -34.89 8.25
N SER A 208 -9.79 -34.86 8.56
CA SER A 208 -10.43 -35.60 9.64
C SER A 208 -11.42 -36.62 9.03
N PRO A 209 -11.74 -37.74 9.72
CA PRO A 209 -12.73 -38.70 9.22
C PRO A 209 -14.12 -38.12 8.93
N THR A 210 -14.43 -36.94 9.47
CA THR A 210 -15.74 -36.26 9.36
C THR A 210 -15.71 -34.98 8.50
N GLY A 211 -14.59 -34.68 7.83
CA GLY A 211 -14.44 -33.48 6.99
C GLY A 211 -13.00 -32.97 6.91
N VAL A 212 -12.78 -31.87 6.20
CA VAL A 212 -11.48 -31.18 6.13
C VAL A 212 -11.53 -29.88 6.93
N GLU A 213 -10.61 -29.72 7.88
CA GLU A 213 -10.40 -28.47 8.61
C GLU A 213 -9.29 -27.69 7.90
N ALA A 214 -9.66 -26.53 7.35
CA ALA A 214 -8.74 -25.59 6.72
C ALA A 214 -8.54 -24.39 7.64
N THR A 215 -7.29 -24.08 7.98
CA THR A 215 -6.93 -22.83 8.65
C THR A 215 -6.60 -21.80 7.59
N VAL A 216 -7.34 -20.70 7.56
CA VAL A 216 -7.21 -19.61 6.59
C VAL A 216 -6.86 -18.31 7.31
N ILE A 217 -6.14 -17.44 6.63
CA ILE A 217 -5.78 -16.11 7.12
C ILE A 217 -6.13 -15.06 6.07
N SER A 218 -6.69 -13.94 6.53
CA SER A 218 -6.87 -12.78 5.69
C SER A 218 -5.56 -12.01 5.59
N SER A 219 -5.15 -11.73 4.35
CA SER A 219 -3.92 -11.00 3.99
C SER A 219 -4.22 -9.73 3.20
N GLY A 220 -5.49 -9.34 3.14
CA GLY A 220 -5.96 -8.11 2.50
C GLY A 220 -6.43 -7.07 3.52
N ILE A 221 -6.45 -5.81 3.09
CA ILE A 221 -6.86 -4.66 3.93
C ILE A 221 -8.34 -4.72 4.32
N PHE A 222 -9.21 -5.25 3.46
CA PHE A 222 -10.64 -5.29 3.72
C PHE A 222 -11.04 -6.54 4.51
N PRO A 223 -12.04 -6.42 5.39
CA PRO A 223 -12.65 -7.57 6.03
C PRO A 223 -13.25 -8.52 4.98
N VAL A 224 -13.08 -9.81 5.21
CA VAL A 224 -13.52 -10.88 4.31
C VAL A 224 -14.33 -11.89 5.10
N ARG A 225 -15.45 -12.31 4.53
CA ARG A 225 -16.20 -13.47 4.99
C ARG A 225 -15.80 -14.69 4.15
N VAL A 226 -15.34 -15.73 4.82
CA VAL A 226 -15.01 -17.01 4.20
C VAL A 226 -16.13 -17.99 4.49
N ASP A 227 -16.84 -18.41 3.45
CA ASP A 227 -17.93 -19.36 3.50
C ASP A 227 -17.45 -20.73 2.97
N ALA A 228 -17.50 -21.77 3.80
CA ALA A 228 -17.31 -23.14 3.34
C ALA A 228 -18.62 -23.74 2.84
N HIS A 229 -18.56 -24.38 1.67
CA HIS A 229 -19.73 -25.09 1.14
C HIS A 229 -20.06 -26.29 2.04
N GLY A 230 -21.26 -26.30 2.64
CA GLY A 230 -21.68 -27.34 3.59
C GLY A 230 -21.00 -27.25 4.97
N GLY A 231 -20.44 -26.09 5.33
CA GLY A 231 -19.71 -25.88 6.58
C GLY A 231 -20.04 -24.56 7.28
N ASN A 232 -19.14 -24.14 8.19
CA ASN A 232 -19.26 -22.87 8.92
C ASN A 232 -18.74 -21.69 8.08
N SER A 233 -19.23 -20.49 8.39
CA SER A 233 -18.69 -19.23 7.87
C SER A 233 -17.86 -18.52 8.94
N VAL A 234 -16.77 -17.87 8.52
CA VAL A 234 -15.90 -17.11 9.41
C VAL A 234 -15.67 -15.72 8.84
N HIS A 235 -15.84 -14.70 9.69
CA HIS A 235 -15.47 -13.33 9.38
C HIS A 235 -14.02 -13.10 9.79
N LEU A 236 -13.21 -12.53 8.90
CA LEU A 236 -11.79 -12.29 9.13
C LEU A 236 -11.41 -10.84 8.83
N VAL A 237 -10.71 -10.23 9.78
CA VAL A 237 -10.04 -8.93 9.59
C VAL A 237 -8.56 -9.09 9.19
N ASP A 238 -7.90 -7.99 8.86
CA ASP A 238 -6.51 -7.93 8.38
C ASP A 238 -5.54 -8.65 9.34
N GLY A 239 -4.98 -9.79 8.90
CA GLY A 239 -4.07 -10.63 9.69
C GLY A 239 -4.75 -11.67 10.59
N GLU A 240 -6.08 -11.68 10.70
CA GLU A 240 -6.82 -12.61 11.56
C GLU A 240 -6.86 -14.03 10.96
N MET A 241 -6.71 -15.04 11.84
CA MET A 241 -6.83 -16.46 11.48
C MET A 241 -8.23 -17.01 11.78
N GLY A 242 -8.77 -17.75 10.82
CA GLY A 242 -10.03 -18.49 10.94
C GLY A 242 -9.85 -19.97 10.70
N ARG A 243 -10.62 -20.78 11.43
CA ARG A 243 -10.76 -22.22 11.16
C ARG A 243 -12.07 -22.47 10.46
N VAL A 244 -12.00 -23.10 9.30
CA VAL A 244 -13.17 -23.43 8.49
C VAL A 244 -13.21 -24.94 8.32
N VAL A 245 -14.30 -25.56 8.77
CA VAL A 245 -14.51 -27.01 8.64
C VAL A 245 -15.46 -27.25 7.47
N ILE A 246 -15.05 -28.11 6.54
CA ILE A 246 -15.79 -28.45 5.34
C ILE A 246 -16.24 -29.90 5.45
N HIS A 247 -17.55 -30.11 5.54
CA HIS A 247 -18.14 -31.44 5.74
C HIS A 247 -18.60 -32.10 4.44
N GLU A 248 -18.76 -31.34 3.35
CA GLU A 248 -19.28 -31.85 2.08
C GLU A 248 -18.29 -31.60 0.93
N LEU A 249 -18.03 -32.64 0.13
CA LEU A 249 -17.29 -32.51 -1.12
C LEU A 249 -18.25 -31.99 -2.20
N THR A 250 -17.76 -31.05 -3.02
CA THR A 250 -18.46 -30.65 -4.24
C THR A 250 -18.64 -31.86 -5.17
N LYS A 251 -19.62 -31.84 -6.08
CA LYS A 251 -19.87 -32.92 -7.06
C LYS A 251 -18.65 -33.37 -7.87
N ASN A 252 -17.59 -32.56 -7.92
CA ASN A 252 -16.33 -32.84 -8.61
C ASN A 252 -15.19 -33.31 -7.68
N GLY A 253 -15.48 -33.60 -6.41
CA GLY A 253 -14.51 -34.10 -5.42
C GLY A 253 -13.59 -33.04 -4.82
N HIS A 254 -13.86 -31.75 -5.01
CA HIS A 254 -13.03 -30.64 -4.52
C HIS A 254 -13.72 -29.92 -3.35
N TYR A 255 -12.92 -29.44 -2.39
CA TYR A 255 -13.37 -28.53 -1.35
C TYR A 255 -13.35 -27.10 -1.90
N GLN A 256 -14.48 -26.39 -1.81
CA GLN A 256 -14.60 -25.01 -2.28
C GLN A 256 -14.80 -24.07 -1.10
N LEU A 257 -13.97 -23.02 -1.05
CA LEU A 257 -14.07 -21.90 -0.15
C LEU A 257 -14.42 -20.67 -0.97
N MET A 258 -15.50 -19.98 -0.60
CA MET A 258 -15.85 -18.69 -1.21
C MET A 258 -15.43 -17.58 -0.26
N SER A 259 -14.69 -16.60 -0.77
CA SER A 259 -14.30 -15.41 -0.02
C SER A 259 -15.04 -14.20 -0.57
N ASN A 260 -15.88 -13.57 0.24
CA ASN A 260 -16.63 -12.37 -0.11
C ASN A 260 -16.17 -11.18 0.73
N ILE A 261 -16.14 -10.00 0.13
CA ILE A 261 -15.86 -8.75 0.86
C ILE A 261 -17.01 -8.48 1.82
N ASP A 262 -16.70 -8.27 3.10
CA ASP A 262 -17.70 -8.04 4.14
C ASP A 262 -17.64 -6.61 4.67
N LEU A 263 -18.00 -5.66 3.81
CA LEU A 263 -18.06 -4.23 4.18
C LEU A 263 -19.46 -3.85 4.67
N ASP A 264 -19.51 -3.05 5.72
CA ASP A 264 -20.72 -2.35 6.14
C ASP A 264 -21.27 -1.44 5.02
N PRO A 265 -22.56 -1.04 5.06
CA PRO A 265 -23.14 -0.14 4.06
C PRO A 265 -22.35 1.16 3.86
N LEU A 266 -21.75 1.69 4.93
CA LEU A 266 -20.86 2.86 4.86
C LEU A 266 -19.56 2.55 4.11
N GLY A 267 -18.99 1.36 4.31
CA GLY A 267 -17.80 0.90 3.61
C GLY A 267 -18.05 0.76 2.11
N TRP A 268 -19.19 0.18 1.72
CA TRP A 268 -19.61 0.13 0.32
C TRP A 268 -19.83 1.52 -0.29
N ALA A 269 -20.48 2.43 0.44
CA ALA A 269 -20.68 3.81 -0.03
C ALA A 269 -19.34 4.53 -0.24
N ALA A 270 -18.39 4.38 0.69
CA ALA A 270 -17.06 4.95 0.58
C ALA A 270 -16.28 4.38 -0.62
N LEU A 271 -16.32 3.06 -0.82
CA LEU A 271 -15.67 2.41 -1.97
C LEU A 271 -16.24 2.92 -3.30
N ILE A 272 -17.56 3.00 -3.42
CA ILE A 272 -18.23 3.56 -4.60
C ILE A 272 -17.82 5.02 -4.81
N ALA A 273 -17.79 5.84 -3.75
CA ALA A 273 -17.38 7.24 -3.85
C ALA A 273 -15.95 7.38 -4.38
N VAL A 274 -15.00 6.58 -3.88
CA VAL A 274 -13.60 6.55 -4.37
C VAL A 274 -13.54 6.15 -5.84
N CYS A 275 -14.27 5.11 -6.25
CA CYS A 275 -14.33 4.66 -7.64
C CYS A 275 -14.94 5.71 -8.59
N LEU A 276 -15.80 6.61 -8.09
CA LEU A 276 -16.40 7.69 -8.88
C LEU A 276 -15.52 8.94 -8.98
N VAL A 277 -14.46 9.08 -8.18
CA VAL A 277 -13.57 10.26 -8.21
C VAL A 277 -13.03 10.58 -9.61
N PRO A 278 -12.51 9.61 -10.40
CA PRO A 278 -12.00 9.91 -11.74
C PRO A 278 -13.10 10.44 -12.67
N LEU A 279 -14.31 9.88 -12.58
CA LEU A 279 -15.46 10.32 -13.38
C LEU A 279 -15.85 11.76 -13.02
N VAL A 280 -16.01 12.05 -11.73
CA VAL A 280 -16.37 13.39 -11.24
C VAL A 280 -15.29 14.41 -11.61
N ALA A 281 -14.02 14.05 -11.51
CA ALA A 281 -12.90 14.92 -11.89
C ALA A 281 -12.91 15.23 -13.40
N CYS A 282 -13.16 14.24 -14.26
CA CYS A 282 -13.32 14.47 -15.71
C CYS A 282 -14.50 15.41 -16.03
N LEU A 283 -15.64 15.23 -15.37
CA LEU A 283 -16.81 16.10 -15.55
C LEU A 283 -16.54 17.54 -15.08
N ALA A 284 -15.81 17.71 -13.98
CA ALA A 284 -15.43 19.02 -13.47
C ALA A 284 -14.51 19.76 -14.45
N VAL A 285 -13.52 19.08 -15.02
CA VAL A 285 -12.62 19.64 -16.05
C VAL A 285 -13.42 20.12 -17.27
N GLY A 286 -14.38 19.33 -17.74
CA GLY A 286 -15.21 19.71 -18.90
C GLY A 286 -16.11 20.91 -18.65
N ARG A 287 -16.61 21.10 -17.42
CA ARG A 287 -17.48 22.25 -17.07
C ARG A 287 -16.75 23.58 -16.99
N VAL A 288 -15.48 23.60 -16.57
CA VAL A 288 -14.73 24.85 -16.37
C VAL A 288 -14.46 25.59 -17.67
N GLU A 289 -14.35 24.89 -18.81
CA GLU A 289 -14.08 25.52 -20.10
C GLU A 289 -15.33 26.14 -20.74
N ALA A 290 -16.51 25.55 -20.51
CA ALA A 290 -17.79 26.06 -21.05
C ALA A 290 -18.19 27.45 -20.50
N VAL A 291 -17.59 27.89 -19.39
CA VAL A 291 -17.94 29.13 -18.68
C VAL A 291 -16.97 30.28 -19.00
N ARG A 292 -15.99 30.10 -19.91
CA ARG A 292 -15.13 31.21 -20.36
C ARG A 292 -15.73 31.87 -21.61
N PRO A 293 -16.43 33.02 -21.49
CA PRO A 293 -16.86 33.77 -22.65
C PRO A 293 -15.64 34.30 -23.41
N SER A 294 -15.66 34.12 -24.73
CA SER A 294 -14.76 34.73 -25.72
C SER A 294 -14.86 36.25 -25.74
#